data_AF-A0A0G0XDG5-F1
#
_entry.id   AF-A0A0G0XDG5-F1
#
_cell.length_a   1.000
_cell.length_b   1.000
_cell.length_c   1.000
_cell.angle_alpha   90.00
_cell.angle_beta   90.00
_cell.angle_gamma   90.00
#
_symmetry.space_group_name_H-M   'P 1'
#
loop_
_entity.id
_entity.type
_entity.pdbx_description
1 polymer ?
#
loop_
_entity_poly.entity_id
_entity_poly.type
_entity_poly.pdbx_seq_one_letter_code
_entity_poly.pdbx_strand_id
1 'polypeptide(L)'
;MKDFLEKLAGKNPTPGGGAAAAIAGAMGAALVEMVISLSKNLELKTNNLREKLLKLAEEDVVAFDSVMAAYRSKNKEKIMKALLKAIEVPEKTKKLSKEVEKLAKIAARKGNKNALSDAKTALYLAQAAQKGAEANIKINKQSLASLRVVRPH
;
A
#
# COMPACT_ATOMS: atom_id res chain seq x y z
N MET A 1 6.32 13.88 7.39
CA MET A 1 6.74 13.62 6.00
C MET A 1 8.26 13.55 5.89
N LYS A 2 9.00 14.60 6.30
CA LYS A 2 10.47 14.60 6.31
C LYS A 2 11.06 13.36 7.00
N ASP A 3 10.64 13.09 8.22
CA ASP A 3 11.13 11.94 9.00
C ASP A 3 10.83 10.59 8.34
N PHE A 4 9.68 10.46 7.66
CA PHE A 4 9.34 9.24 6.92
C PHE A 4 10.30 9.04 5.75
N LEU A 5 10.55 10.09 4.95
CA LEU A 5 11.44 10.03 3.80
C LEU A 5 12.90 9.79 4.22
N GLU A 6 13.35 10.42 5.31
CA GLU A 6 14.68 10.17 5.88
C GLU A 6 14.85 8.73 6.33
N LYS A 7 13.82 8.15 7.00
CA LYS A 7 13.84 6.73 7.39
C LYS A 7 13.81 5.80 6.18
N LEU A 8 12.95 6.07 5.19
CA LEU A 8 12.81 5.29 3.95
C LEU A 8 14.11 5.30 3.12
N ALA A 9 14.84 6.41 3.10
CA ALA A 9 16.13 6.53 2.43
C ALA A 9 17.30 5.95 3.26
N GLY A 10 17.05 5.59 4.52
CA GLY A 10 18.04 5.06 5.45
C GLY A 10 18.49 3.64 5.12
N LYS A 11 19.47 3.14 5.88
CA LYS A 11 19.97 1.75 5.77
C LYS A 11 19.08 0.74 6.49
N ASN A 12 18.13 1.21 7.29
CA ASN A 12 17.21 0.33 8.00
C ASN A 12 16.20 -0.26 7.01
N PRO A 13 15.83 -1.54 7.17
CA PRO A 13 14.95 -2.20 6.21
C PRO A 13 13.48 -1.76 6.34
N THR A 14 13.12 -1.03 7.40
CA THR A 14 11.79 -0.43 7.61
C THR A 14 11.89 1.07 7.88
N PRO A 15 10.94 1.89 7.35
CA PRO A 15 9.88 1.51 6.41
C PRO A 15 10.43 1.19 5.01
N GLY A 16 9.75 0.29 4.30
CA GLY A 16 10.16 -0.17 2.97
C GLY A 16 9.16 0.20 1.86
N GLY A 17 9.28 -0.49 0.72
CA GLY A 17 8.45 -0.25 -0.46
C GLY A 17 6.95 -0.54 -0.25
N GLY A 18 6.58 -1.48 0.63
CA GLY A 18 5.18 -1.77 0.95
C GLY A 18 4.50 -0.60 1.65
N ALA A 19 5.12 -0.08 2.71
CA ALA A 19 4.69 1.13 3.41
C ALA A 19 4.64 2.36 2.48
N ALA A 20 5.65 2.54 1.61
CA ALA A 20 5.65 3.61 0.61
C ALA A 20 4.49 3.48 -0.39
N ALA A 21 4.18 2.27 -0.85
CA ALA A 21 3.04 2.01 -1.73
C ALA A 21 1.70 2.35 -1.03
N ALA A 22 1.54 1.97 0.23
CA ALA A 22 0.35 2.29 1.01
C ALA A 22 0.19 3.81 1.22
N ILE A 23 1.27 4.52 1.54
CA ILE A 23 1.28 5.98 1.67
C ILE A 23 0.96 6.67 0.34
N ALA A 24 1.49 6.18 -0.79
CA ALA A 24 1.12 6.70 -2.10
C ALA A 24 -0.38 6.56 -2.36
N GLY A 25 -0.97 5.41 -2.02
CA GLY A 25 -2.41 5.21 -2.09
C GLY A 25 -3.19 6.19 -1.20
N ALA A 26 -2.71 6.41 0.03
CA ALA A 26 -3.33 7.35 0.97
C ALA A 26 -3.28 8.80 0.47
N MET A 27 -2.17 9.23 -0.14
CA MET A 27 -2.05 10.53 -0.81
C MET A 27 -3.06 10.64 -1.97
N GLY A 28 -3.21 9.58 -2.77
CA GLY A 28 -4.23 9.52 -3.81
C GLY A 28 -5.66 9.66 -3.26
N ALA A 29 -5.96 8.98 -2.14
CA ALA A 29 -7.26 9.09 -1.48
C ALA A 29 -7.53 10.51 -0.96
N ALA A 30 -6.52 11.16 -0.37
CA ALA A 30 -6.63 12.55 0.11
C ALA A 30 -6.91 13.55 -1.03
N LEU A 31 -6.26 13.37 -2.19
CA LEU A 31 -6.54 14.20 -3.36
C LEU A 31 -7.95 13.95 -3.91
N VAL A 32 -8.44 12.71 -3.90
CA VAL A 32 -9.83 12.40 -4.26
C VAL A 32 -10.81 13.12 -3.32
N GLU A 33 -10.59 13.05 -2.01
CA GLU A 33 -11.40 13.75 -1.00
C GLU A 33 -11.43 15.26 -1.27
N MET A 34 -10.27 15.86 -1.56
CA MET A 34 -10.16 17.28 -1.90
C MET A 34 -10.94 17.64 -3.18
N VAL A 35 -10.80 16.85 -4.24
CA VAL A 35 -11.51 17.13 -5.50
C VAL A 35 -13.03 17.02 -5.30
N ILE A 36 -13.48 16.02 -4.54
CA ILE A 36 -14.89 15.86 -4.17
C ILE A 36 -15.38 17.07 -3.39
N SER A 37 -14.65 17.53 -2.36
CA SER A 37 -15.07 18.68 -1.55
C SER A 37 -15.13 20.00 -2.33
N LEU A 38 -14.28 20.17 -3.35
CA LEU A 38 -14.29 21.33 -4.24
C LEU A 38 -15.38 21.27 -5.32
N SER A 39 -16.12 20.17 -5.42
CA SER A 39 -17.10 19.93 -6.49
C SER A 39 -18.52 20.21 -6.01
N LYS A 40 -19.26 21.08 -6.72
CA LYS A 40 -20.61 21.51 -6.29
C LYS A 40 -21.67 20.40 -6.25
N ASN A 41 -21.57 19.39 -7.13
CA ASN A 41 -22.60 18.36 -7.34
C ASN A 41 -22.03 16.93 -7.33
N LEU A 42 -20.87 16.71 -6.72
CA LEU A 42 -20.24 15.40 -6.68
C LEU A 42 -20.24 14.86 -5.25
N GLU A 43 -21.16 13.96 -4.96
CA GLU A 43 -21.20 13.23 -3.69
C GLU A 43 -20.72 11.80 -3.92
N LEU A 44 -19.53 11.47 -3.43
CA LEU A 44 -18.97 10.13 -3.48
C LEU A 44 -18.59 9.68 -2.08
N LYS A 45 -18.94 8.44 -1.73
CA LYS A 45 -18.45 7.81 -0.50
C LYS A 45 -16.99 7.42 -0.68
N THR A 46 -16.10 8.07 0.09
CA THR A 46 -14.67 7.79 0.09
C THR A 46 -14.27 6.61 0.97
N ASN A 47 -15.22 6.09 1.79
CA ASN A 47 -15.07 4.89 2.61
C ASN A 47 -13.82 4.87 3.52
N ASN A 48 -13.36 6.04 3.98
CA ASN A 48 -12.16 6.22 4.81
C ASN A 48 -10.93 5.51 4.21
N LEU A 49 -10.80 5.57 2.87
CA LEU A 49 -9.71 4.90 2.15
C LEU A 49 -8.34 5.44 2.58
N ARG A 50 -8.24 6.74 2.84
CA ARG A 50 -7.02 7.39 3.33
C ARG A 50 -6.56 6.78 4.64
N GLU A 51 -7.42 6.73 5.66
CA GLU A 51 -7.09 6.19 6.99
C GLU A 51 -6.74 4.71 6.91
N LYS A 52 -7.50 3.93 6.13
CA LYS A 52 -7.23 2.50 5.93
C LYS A 52 -5.87 2.27 5.28
N LEU A 53 -5.48 3.09 4.30
CA LEU A 53 -4.19 2.98 3.62
C LEU A 53 -3.03 3.42 4.53
N LEU A 54 -3.21 4.47 5.34
CA LEU A 54 -2.21 4.84 6.36
C LEU A 54 -1.99 3.72 7.37
N LYS A 55 -3.08 3.10 7.85
CA LYS A 55 -2.99 1.94 8.75
C LYS A 55 -2.25 0.76 8.09
N LEU A 56 -2.48 0.51 6.80
CA LEU A 56 -1.75 -0.54 6.08
C LEU A 56 -0.26 -0.24 5.95
N ALA A 57 0.16 1.04 5.90
CA ALA A 57 1.56 1.39 5.92
C ALA A 57 2.24 1.02 7.25
N GLU A 58 1.54 1.24 8.37
CA GLU A 58 1.99 0.80 9.70
C GLU A 58 2.01 -0.73 9.82
N GLU A 59 0.95 -1.40 9.34
CA GLU A 59 0.87 -2.86 9.31
C GLU A 59 1.98 -3.51 8.47
N ASP A 60 2.43 -2.86 7.38
CA ASP A 60 3.53 -3.34 6.53
C ASP A 60 4.86 -3.37 7.29
N VAL A 61 5.15 -2.30 8.05
CA VAL A 61 6.33 -2.22 8.91
C VAL A 61 6.32 -3.35 9.94
N VAL A 62 5.18 -3.54 10.63
CA VAL A 62 5.03 -4.59 11.65
C VAL A 62 5.14 -5.99 11.03
N ALA A 63 4.55 -6.20 9.86
CA ALA A 63 4.63 -7.48 9.15
C ALA A 63 6.06 -7.80 8.73
N PHE A 64 6.81 -6.81 8.24
CA PHE A 64 8.22 -6.97 7.88
C PHE A 64 9.08 -7.31 9.10
N ASP A 65 8.94 -6.57 10.21
CA ASP A 65 9.68 -6.83 11.44
C ASP A 65 9.39 -8.25 11.98
N SER A 66 8.13 -8.69 11.85
CA SER A 66 7.71 -10.06 12.21
C SER A 66 8.38 -11.12 11.33
N VAL A 67 8.51 -10.87 10.03
CA VAL A 67 9.24 -11.76 9.10
C VAL A 67 10.71 -11.85 9.50
N MET A 68 11.37 -10.73 9.78
CA MET A 68 12.78 -10.71 10.20
C MET A 68 13.01 -11.41 11.53
N ALA A 69 12.12 -11.21 12.51
CA ALA A 69 12.15 -11.94 13.77
C ALA A 69 11.94 -13.44 13.58
N ALA A 70 11.02 -13.84 12.70
CA ALA A 70 10.79 -15.24 12.40
C ALA A 70 12.01 -15.90 11.74
N TYR A 71 12.68 -15.22 10.80
CA TYR A 71 13.92 -15.72 10.20
C TYR A 71 15.03 -15.95 11.23
N ARG A 72 15.19 -15.03 12.20
CA ARG A 72 16.16 -15.20 13.30
C ARG A 72 15.86 -16.42 14.18
N SER A 73 14.59 -16.77 14.34
CA SER A 73 14.20 -17.97 15.11
C SER A 73 14.51 -19.29 14.42
N LYS A 74 14.79 -19.28 13.10
CA LYS A 74 14.95 -20.47 12.23
C LYS A 74 13.77 -21.46 12.28
N ASN A 75 12.64 -21.08 12.89
CA ASN A 75 11.45 -21.92 12.98
C ASN A 75 10.63 -21.76 11.69
N LYS A 76 10.60 -22.82 10.89
CA LYS A 76 9.93 -22.85 9.58
C LYS A 76 8.45 -22.45 9.67
N GLU A 77 7.73 -22.93 10.68
CA GLU A 77 6.31 -22.62 10.86
C GLU A 77 6.09 -21.12 11.18
N LYS A 78 6.93 -20.55 12.05
CA LYS A 78 6.89 -19.10 12.36
C LYS A 78 7.19 -18.26 11.12
N ILE A 79 8.18 -18.66 10.32
CA ILE A 79 8.53 -17.96 9.07
C ILE A 79 7.36 -18.02 8.08
N MET A 80 6.75 -19.19 7.90
CA MET A 80 5.60 -19.33 7.01
C MET A 80 4.41 -18.47 7.45
N LYS A 81 4.08 -18.47 8.75
CA LYS A 81 3.01 -17.62 9.31
C LYS A 81 3.30 -16.13 9.09
N ALA A 82 4.53 -15.68 9.34
CA ALA A 82 4.92 -14.29 9.14
C ALA A 82 4.85 -13.88 7.66
N LEU A 83 5.33 -14.73 6.74
CA LEU A 83 5.25 -14.47 5.29
C LEU A 83 3.82 -14.41 4.77
N LEU A 84 2.91 -15.25 5.28
CA LEU A 84 1.48 -15.16 4.94
C LEU A 84 0.91 -13.79 5.34
N LYS A 85 1.30 -13.28 6.51
CA LYS A 85 0.89 -11.94 6.94
C LYS A 85 1.48 -10.83 6.06
N ALA A 86 2.75 -10.95 5.69
CA ALA A 86 3.44 -10.03 4.79
C ALA A 86 2.91 -10.07 3.34
N ILE A 87 2.14 -11.09 2.96
CA ILE A 87 1.37 -11.14 1.70
C ILE A 87 0.02 -10.42 1.86
N GLU A 88 -0.66 -10.61 2.98
CA GLU A 88 -2.01 -10.08 3.23
C GLU A 88 -2.05 -8.55 3.20
N VAL A 89 -1.07 -7.88 3.82
CA VAL A 89 -1.01 -6.40 3.91
C VAL A 89 -0.92 -5.73 2.52
N PRO A 90 0.01 -6.11 1.62
CA PRO A 90 0.04 -5.53 0.28
C PRO A 90 -1.15 -5.99 -0.59
N GLU A 91 -1.76 -7.17 -0.37
CA GLU A 91 -3.01 -7.54 -1.06
C GLU A 91 -4.15 -6.57 -0.72
N LYS A 92 -4.29 -6.18 0.55
CA LYS A 92 -5.23 -5.14 0.98
C LYS A 92 -4.87 -3.78 0.39
N THR A 93 -3.59 -3.41 0.41
CA THR A 93 -3.10 -2.12 -0.14
C THR A 93 -3.45 -2.00 -1.61
N LYS A 94 -3.20 -3.05 -2.41
CA LYS A 94 -3.58 -3.12 -3.82
C LYS A 94 -5.09 -2.95 -4.00
N LYS A 95 -5.90 -3.68 -3.22
CA LYS A 95 -7.37 -3.62 -3.31
C LYS A 95 -7.89 -2.21 -3.03
N LEU A 96 -7.48 -1.60 -1.92
CA LEU A 96 -7.94 -0.25 -1.55
C LEU A 96 -7.42 0.81 -2.53
N SER A 97 -6.18 0.69 -3.01
CA SER A 97 -5.65 1.59 -4.03
C SER A 97 -6.42 1.50 -5.35
N LYS A 98 -6.94 0.32 -5.71
CA LYS A 98 -7.84 0.17 -6.87
C LYS A 98 -9.18 0.87 -6.65
N GLU A 99 -9.69 0.94 -5.42
CA GLU A 99 -10.87 1.72 -5.08
C GLU A 99 -10.59 3.23 -5.20
N VAL A 100 -9.42 3.70 -4.75
CA VAL A 100 -8.96 5.07 -4.96
C VAL A 100 -8.87 5.41 -6.44
N GLU A 101 -8.28 4.54 -7.28
CA GLU A 101 -8.22 4.74 -8.73
C GLU A 101 -9.62 4.92 -9.35
N LYS A 102 -10.59 4.11 -8.93
CA LYS A 102 -11.98 4.24 -9.42
C LYS A 102 -12.56 5.60 -9.07
N LEU A 103 -12.41 6.05 -7.83
CA LEU A 103 -12.91 7.35 -7.39
C LEU A 103 -12.18 8.50 -8.09
N ALA A 104 -10.86 8.40 -8.27
CA ALA A 104 -10.07 9.39 -9.00
C ALA A 104 -10.53 9.55 -10.45
N LYS A 105 -10.87 8.44 -11.14
CA LYS A 105 -11.46 8.50 -12.49
C LYS A 105 -12.82 9.20 -12.52
N ILE A 106 -13.66 9.00 -11.51
CA ILE A 106 -14.95 9.69 -11.42
C ILE A 106 -14.72 11.18 -11.13
N ALA A 107 -13.86 11.51 -10.18
CA ALA A 107 -13.48 12.87 -9.81
C ALA A 107 -12.89 13.64 -11.00
N ALA A 108 -12.03 13.01 -11.81
CA ALA A 108 -11.46 13.63 -13.01
C ALA A 108 -12.51 13.93 -14.10
N ARG A 109 -13.60 13.16 -14.15
CA ARG A 109 -14.66 13.32 -15.16
C ARG A 109 -15.78 14.25 -14.72
N LYS A 110 -16.15 14.20 -13.45
CA LYS A 110 -17.35 14.85 -12.89
C LYS A 110 -17.06 15.92 -11.84
N GLY A 111 -15.82 15.99 -11.36
CA GLY A 111 -15.43 16.92 -10.32
C GLY A 111 -15.13 18.32 -10.85
N ASN A 112 -14.59 19.15 -9.97
CA ASN A 112 -14.20 20.52 -10.29
C ASN A 112 -13.12 20.54 -11.38
N LYS A 113 -13.39 21.23 -12.50
CA LYS A 113 -12.47 21.37 -13.64
C LYS A 113 -11.12 21.98 -13.24
N ASN A 114 -11.12 22.88 -12.26
CA ASN A 114 -9.89 23.52 -11.77
C ASN A 114 -9.02 22.56 -10.94
N ALA A 115 -9.57 21.44 -10.48
CA ALA A 115 -8.87 20.40 -9.72
C ALA A 115 -8.60 19.14 -10.58
N LEU A 116 -8.66 19.26 -11.92
CA LEU A 116 -8.41 18.12 -12.82
C LEU A 116 -6.98 17.58 -12.68
N SER A 117 -5.99 18.45 -12.49
CA SER A 117 -4.61 18.04 -12.21
C SER A 117 -4.53 17.19 -10.94
N ASP A 118 -5.24 17.57 -9.88
CA ASP A 118 -5.25 16.84 -8.62
C ASP A 118 -5.90 15.47 -8.76
N ALA A 119 -7.01 15.38 -9.49
CA ALA A 119 -7.66 14.11 -9.79
C ALA A 119 -6.78 13.17 -10.63
N LYS A 120 -5.99 13.71 -11.56
CA LYS A 120 -4.99 12.93 -12.33
C LYS A 120 -3.83 12.47 -11.45
N THR A 121 -3.29 13.34 -10.60
CA THR A 121 -2.25 12.97 -9.63
C THR A 121 -2.74 11.86 -8.71
N ALA A 122 -3.99 11.95 -8.23
CA ALA A 122 -4.61 10.91 -7.42
C ALA A 122 -4.68 9.55 -8.16
N LEU A 123 -5.07 9.57 -9.43
CA LEU A 123 -5.11 8.39 -10.29
C LEU A 123 -3.72 7.75 -10.41
N TYR A 124 -2.68 8.53 -10.68
CA TYR A 124 -1.32 8.00 -10.86
C TYR A 124 -0.74 7.45 -9.56
N LEU A 125 -0.97 8.13 -8.43
CA LEU A 125 -0.58 7.65 -7.11
C LEU A 125 -1.27 6.32 -6.77
N ALA A 126 -2.55 6.19 -7.06
CA ALA A 126 -3.30 4.94 -6.86
C ALA A 126 -2.78 3.79 -7.74
N GLN A 127 -2.35 4.08 -8.97
CA GLN A 127 -1.74 3.08 -9.86
C GLN A 127 -0.33 2.69 -9.41
N ALA A 128 0.47 3.66 -8.98
CA ALA A 128 1.79 3.40 -8.42
C ALA A 128 1.69 2.54 -7.15
N ALA A 129 0.74 2.85 -6.27
CA ALA A 129 0.45 2.07 -5.07
C ALA A 129 0.07 0.61 -5.41
N GLN A 130 -0.77 0.39 -6.42
CA GLN A 130 -1.11 -0.97 -6.88
C GLN A 130 0.12 -1.73 -7.36
N LYS A 131 0.95 -1.12 -8.23
CA LYS A 131 2.17 -1.75 -8.75
C LYS A 131 3.21 -2.03 -7.66
N GLY A 132 3.39 -1.09 -6.72
CA GLY A 132 4.27 -1.26 -5.58
C GLY A 132 3.81 -2.40 -4.67
N ALA A 133 2.50 -2.46 -4.38
CA ALA A 133 1.92 -3.57 -3.62
C ALA A 133 2.09 -4.92 -4.35
N GLU A 134 1.89 -4.98 -5.66
CA GLU A 134 2.12 -6.19 -6.47
C GLU A 134 3.55 -6.72 -6.37
N ALA A 135 4.55 -5.84 -6.40
CA ALA A 135 5.94 -6.22 -6.23
C ALA A 135 6.19 -6.87 -4.85
N ASN A 136 5.61 -6.30 -3.79
CA ASN A 136 5.71 -6.83 -2.42
C ASN A 136 4.97 -8.17 -2.25
N ILE A 137 3.81 -8.34 -2.89
CA ILE A 137 3.10 -9.63 -2.92
C ILE A 137 3.97 -10.69 -3.58
N LYS A 138 4.58 -10.36 -4.73
CA LYS A 138 5.39 -11.30 -5.53
C LYS A 138 6.61 -11.79 -4.74
N ILE A 139 7.37 -10.89 -4.14
CA ILE A 139 8.59 -11.27 -3.41
C ILE A 139 8.29 -12.13 -2.17
N ASN A 140 7.21 -11.81 -1.43
CA ASN A 140 6.81 -12.63 -0.28
C ASN A 140 6.25 -14.01 -0.71
N LYS A 141 5.51 -14.09 -1.81
CA LYS A 141 5.07 -15.38 -2.38
C LYS A 141 6.24 -16.25 -2.85
N GLN A 142 7.26 -15.66 -3.49
CA GLN A 142 8.49 -16.36 -3.87
C GLN A 142 9.23 -16.89 -2.64
N SER A 143 9.35 -16.08 -1.59
CA SER A 143 9.96 -16.47 -0.32
C SER A 143 9.20 -17.64 0.32
N LEU A 144 7.87 -17.57 0.36
CA LEU A 144 7.03 -18.65 0.90
C LEU A 144 7.14 -19.94 0.08
N ALA A 145 7.18 -19.85 -1.25
CA ALA A 145 7.35 -21.01 -2.12
C ALA A 145 8.72 -21.68 -1.90
N SER A 146 9.79 -20.90 -1.77
CA SER A 146 11.14 -21.43 -1.53
C SER A 146 11.22 -22.30 -0.26
N LEU A 147 10.51 -21.92 0.80
CA LEU A 147 10.45 -22.69 2.05
C LEU A 147 9.74 -24.05 1.90
N ARG A 148 8.80 -24.15 0.96
CA ARG A 148 8.07 -25.41 0.70
C ARG A 148 8.88 -26.38 -0.17
N VAL A 149 9.77 -25.87 -1.01
CA VAL A 149 10.55 -26.68 -1.98
C VAL A 149 11.82 -27.28 -1.39
N VAL A 150 12.26 -26.87 -0.19
CA VAL A 150 13.38 -27.52 0.51
C VAL A 150 13.04 -28.99 0.78
N ARG A 151 13.49 -29.88 -0.11
CA ARG A 151 13.45 -31.34 0.05
C ARG A 151 14.35 -31.71 1.24
N PRO A 152 13.97 -32.70 2.07
CA PRO A 152 14.90 -33.28 3.02
C PRO A 152 16.09 -33.85 2.23
N HIS A 153 17.30 -33.48 2.64
CA HIS A 153 18.53 -34.16 2.25
C HIS A 153 18.54 -35.57 2.84
#